data_AF-A0AAV7EC27-F1
#
_entry.id   AF-A0AAV7EC27-F1
#
_cell.length_a   1.000
_cell.length_b   1.000
_cell.length_c   1.000
_cell.angle_alpha   90.00
_cell.angle_beta   90.00
_cell.angle_gamma   90.00
#
_symmetry.space_group_name_H-M   'P 1'
#
loop_
_entity.id
_entity.type
_entity.pdbx_description
1 polymer ?
#
loop_
_entity_poly.entity_id
_entity_poly.type
_entity_poly.pdbx_seq_one_letter_code
_entity_poly.pdbx_strand_id
1 'polypeptide(L)'
;MKRERAMMMGSRAWSERPWFVTLVVVAGLVAGALLLSNFMRTASDRSFLCGALGVGNLDKLRAADPERPEPIQLQAVLHYATSKIVPQQSLAEVRISYDVLTRVGACNFLVFGLGHDSLMWASFNAGGKTLFLEEDPKWVQSVLKTATMLNARTVQYRTHLSEADELLRSYKKEAACLPPRVRLQGNDRCRLALSNLPAEVYEREWDLIMVDAPRGYFAEAPGRMGAIFSAAVMARNRRKEGVTHVFLHDVDRPVERKFAEEFLCAKYRVQAAGRLWHFEIPPAIDWKEGDGFC
;
A
#
# COMPACT_ATOMS: atom_id res chain seq x y z
N MET A 1 -48.72 52.03 -64.52
CA MET A 1 -50.07 51.62 -64.08
C MET A 1 -49.92 50.87 -62.75
N LYS A 2 -50.53 51.39 -61.66
CA LYS A 2 -50.81 50.76 -60.34
C LYS A 2 -49.64 50.10 -59.56
N ARG A 3 -49.13 50.70 -58.46
CA ARG A 3 -49.57 50.62 -57.03
C ARG A 3 -49.66 49.19 -56.45
N GLU A 4 -48.81 48.88 -55.44
CA GLU A 4 -49.17 48.53 -54.04
C GLU A 4 -47.93 48.06 -53.24
N ARG A 5 -47.50 48.80 -52.21
CA ARG A 5 -47.63 48.54 -50.75
C ARG A 5 -46.63 47.53 -50.17
N ALA A 6 -45.55 48.05 -49.57
CA ALA A 6 -44.78 47.36 -48.53
C ALA A 6 -45.24 47.89 -47.16
N MET A 7 -45.63 46.96 -46.28
CA MET A 7 -46.13 47.21 -44.94
C MET A 7 -44.98 47.18 -43.93
N MET A 8 -44.92 48.21 -43.08
CA MET A 8 -43.96 48.38 -41.98
C MET A 8 -44.19 47.39 -40.83
N MET A 9 -43.09 46.92 -40.24
CA MET A 9 -42.90 46.65 -38.79
C MET A 9 -41.42 47.03 -38.55
N GLY A 10 -41.00 47.98 -37.71
CA GLY A 10 -41.58 48.49 -36.47
C GLY A 10 -40.51 48.42 -35.36
N SER A 11 -39.28 48.90 -35.61
CA SER A 11 -38.23 49.01 -34.59
C SER A 11 -38.49 50.24 -33.72
N ARG A 12 -39.00 50.01 -32.51
CA ARG A 12 -39.18 51.07 -31.50
C ARG A 12 -37.81 51.59 -31.04
N ALA A 13 -37.55 52.83 -31.39
CA ALA A 13 -36.49 53.67 -30.88
C ALA A 13 -36.50 53.68 -29.34
N TRP A 14 -35.36 53.37 -28.72
CA TRP A 14 -35.14 53.59 -27.31
C TRP A 14 -34.87 55.09 -27.11
N SER A 15 -35.88 55.71 -26.48
CA SER A 15 -35.96 57.10 -26.04
C SER A 15 -34.65 57.63 -25.44
N GLU A 16 -34.14 58.68 -26.07
CA GLU A 16 -33.17 59.61 -25.52
C GLU A 16 -33.70 60.27 -24.24
N ARG A 17 -33.25 59.78 -23.08
CA ARG A 17 -33.38 60.49 -21.80
C ARG A 17 -32.08 60.29 -21.02
N PRO A 18 -31.13 61.25 -21.05
CA PRO A 18 -29.80 61.08 -20.45
C PRO A 18 -29.86 60.84 -18.93
N TRP A 19 -30.96 61.23 -18.27
CA TRP A 19 -31.20 60.98 -16.85
C TRP A 19 -31.48 59.50 -16.52
N PHE A 20 -32.02 58.71 -17.47
CA PHE A 20 -32.21 57.27 -17.25
C PHE A 20 -30.89 56.52 -17.31
N VAL A 21 -30.01 56.88 -18.25
CA VAL A 21 -28.67 56.26 -18.35
C VAL A 21 -27.85 56.58 -17.10
N THR A 22 -27.90 57.82 -16.61
CA THR A 22 -27.24 58.21 -15.36
C THR A 22 -27.83 57.50 -14.14
N LEU A 23 -29.14 57.33 -14.03
CA LEU A 23 -29.75 56.54 -12.96
C LEU A 23 -29.31 55.06 -12.99
N VAL A 24 -29.24 54.44 -14.16
CA VAL A 24 -28.79 53.04 -14.29
C VAL A 24 -27.32 52.89 -13.91
N VAL A 25 -26.46 53.83 -14.33
CA VAL A 25 -25.04 53.83 -13.96
C VAL A 25 -24.85 54.04 -12.46
N VAL A 26 -25.57 54.99 -11.85
CA VAL A 26 -25.50 55.25 -10.41
C VAL A 26 -26.02 54.06 -9.61
N ALA A 27 -27.15 53.46 -10.02
CA ALA A 27 -27.69 52.26 -9.37
C ALA A 27 -26.72 51.07 -9.48
N GLY A 28 -26.05 50.91 -10.64
CA GLY A 28 -25.02 49.90 -10.84
C GLY A 28 -23.78 50.10 -9.96
N LEU A 29 -23.33 51.35 -9.78
CA LEU A 29 -22.20 51.69 -8.90
C LEU A 29 -22.56 51.46 -7.43
N VAL A 30 -23.77 51.82 -7.00
CA VAL A 30 -24.24 51.58 -5.62
C VAL A 30 -24.40 50.09 -5.36
N ALA A 31 -25.01 49.33 -6.27
CA ALA A 31 -25.12 47.88 -6.16
C ALA A 31 -23.74 47.19 -6.16
N GLY A 32 -22.82 47.65 -7.01
CA GLY A 32 -21.43 47.16 -7.03
C GLY A 32 -20.68 47.44 -5.73
N ALA A 33 -20.83 48.65 -5.17
CA ALA A 33 -20.24 49.01 -3.87
C ALA A 33 -20.86 48.21 -2.71
N LEU A 34 -22.16 47.95 -2.75
CA LEU A 34 -22.85 47.10 -1.77
C LEU A 34 -22.40 45.64 -1.87
N LEU A 35 -22.22 45.11 -3.08
CA LEU A 35 -21.71 43.75 -3.28
C LEU A 35 -20.24 43.61 -2.87
N LEU A 36 -19.39 44.60 -3.18
CA LEU A 36 -17.99 44.62 -2.77
C LEU A 36 -17.84 44.79 -1.25
N SER A 37 -18.67 45.63 -0.62
CA SER A 37 -18.66 45.77 0.85
C SER A 37 -19.20 44.53 1.54
N ASN A 38 -20.21 43.84 0.98
CA ASN A 38 -20.68 42.57 1.51
C ASN A 38 -19.64 41.45 1.29
N PHE A 39 -18.95 41.43 0.15
CA PHE A 39 -17.85 40.49 -0.11
C PHE A 39 -16.66 40.73 0.82
N MET A 40 -16.29 41.98 1.07
CA MET A 40 -15.23 42.37 2.03
C MET A 40 -15.64 42.07 3.48
N ARG A 41 -16.92 42.25 3.85
CA ARG A 41 -17.44 41.80 5.15
C ARG A 41 -17.44 40.29 5.28
N THR A 42 -17.87 39.56 4.26
CA THR A 42 -17.85 38.08 4.27
C THR A 42 -16.42 37.54 4.28
N ALA A 43 -15.49 38.21 3.60
CA ALA A 43 -14.06 37.90 3.64
C ALA A 43 -13.46 38.22 5.01
N SER A 44 -13.80 39.37 5.59
CA SER A 44 -13.38 39.75 6.96
C SER A 44 -13.97 38.83 8.03
N ASP A 45 -15.24 38.42 7.92
CA ASP A 45 -15.90 37.49 8.84
C ASP A 45 -15.35 36.07 8.68
N ARG A 46 -15.01 35.64 7.46
CA ARG A 46 -14.27 34.38 7.23
C ARG A 46 -12.84 34.46 7.76
N SER A 47 -12.17 35.60 7.63
CA SER A 47 -10.84 35.85 8.20
C SER A 47 -10.86 35.94 9.73
N PHE A 48 -11.94 36.48 10.33
CA PHE A 48 -12.15 36.52 11.78
C PHE A 48 -12.55 35.15 12.35
N LEU A 49 -13.33 34.34 11.61
CA LEU A 49 -13.68 32.98 12.03
C LEU A 49 -12.51 31.98 11.85
N CYS A 50 -11.62 32.19 10.86
CA CYS A 50 -10.35 31.46 10.78
C CYS A 50 -9.29 31.98 11.76
N GLY A 51 -9.33 33.26 12.14
CA GLY A 51 -8.41 33.86 13.11
C GLY A 51 -8.75 33.50 14.57
N ALA A 52 -10.04 33.53 14.93
CA ALA A 52 -10.49 33.33 16.30
C ALA A 52 -10.50 31.86 16.77
N LEU A 53 -10.50 30.90 15.84
CA LEU A 53 -10.31 29.47 16.14
C LEU A 53 -8.88 28.94 15.84
N GLY A 54 -7.99 29.79 15.31
CA GLY A 54 -6.71 29.33 14.75
C GLY A 54 -5.44 30.00 15.27
N VAL A 55 -5.49 31.21 15.84
CA VAL A 55 -4.24 31.94 16.16
C VAL A 55 -3.70 31.62 17.57
N GLY A 56 -4.54 31.16 18.51
CA GLY A 56 -4.08 30.68 19.82
C GLY A 56 -3.45 29.28 19.80
N ASN A 57 -3.54 28.56 18.67
CA ASN A 57 -3.01 27.20 18.51
C ASN A 57 -1.86 27.09 17.51
N LEU A 58 -1.56 28.12 16.71
CA LEU A 58 -0.41 28.04 15.79
C LEU A 58 0.92 28.12 16.54
N ASP A 59 0.99 28.87 17.65
CA ASP A 59 2.16 28.86 18.54
C ASP A 59 2.25 27.56 19.37
N LYS A 60 1.12 26.87 19.62
CA LYS A 60 1.10 25.52 20.21
C LYS A 60 1.41 24.39 19.21
N LEU A 61 1.19 24.61 17.91
CA LEU A 61 1.66 23.72 16.84
C LEU A 61 3.16 23.94 16.55
N ARG A 62 3.70 25.11 16.90
CA ARG A 62 5.13 25.40 16.82
C ARG A 62 5.94 24.89 18.01
N ALA A 63 5.27 24.60 19.12
CA ALA A 63 5.75 23.61 20.07
C ALA A 63 5.50 22.22 19.46
N ALA A 64 6.26 21.89 18.42
CA ALA A 64 6.48 20.49 18.07
C ALA A 64 7.03 19.83 19.33
N ASP A 65 6.15 19.12 20.01
CA ASP A 65 6.49 18.21 21.09
C ASP A 65 7.60 17.31 20.53
N PRO A 66 8.86 17.44 21.01
CA PRO A 66 10.00 16.73 20.41
C PRO A 66 9.86 15.21 20.50
N GLU A 67 8.82 14.71 21.20
CA GLU A 67 8.49 13.30 21.35
C GLU A 67 7.32 12.80 20.48
N ARG A 68 6.59 13.64 19.74
CA ARG A 68 5.56 13.13 18.81
C ARG A 68 6.19 12.86 17.45
N PRO A 69 6.49 11.60 17.10
CA PRO A 69 6.98 11.30 15.76
C PRO A 69 5.94 11.75 14.74
N GLU A 70 6.39 12.53 13.75
CA GLU A 70 5.60 12.90 12.57
C GLU A 70 4.83 11.67 12.05
N PRO A 71 3.52 11.77 11.76
CA PRO A 71 2.76 10.65 11.22
C PRO A 71 3.49 10.03 10.03
N ILE A 72 3.72 8.72 10.08
CA ILE A 72 4.48 7.99 9.06
C ILE A 72 3.97 8.25 7.63
N GLN A 73 2.69 8.57 7.48
CA GLN A 73 2.09 8.96 6.20
C GLN A 73 2.63 10.30 5.67
N LEU A 74 2.80 11.32 6.51
CA LEU A 74 3.36 12.61 6.08
C LEU A 74 4.83 12.43 5.67
N GLN A 75 5.57 11.61 6.41
CA GLN A 75 6.95 11.26 6.06
C GLN A 75 7.03 10.50 4.74
N ALA A 76 6.13 9.55 4.50
CA ALA A 76 6.03 8.85 3.22
C ALA A 76 5.71 9.80 2.06
N VAL A 77 4.73 10.70 2.22
CA VAL A 77 4.39 11.71 1.20
C VAL A 77 5.60 12.57 0.88
N LEU A 78 6.28 13.12 1.89
CA LEU A 78 7.48 13.94 1.69
C LEU A 78 8.59 13.14 0.98
N HIS A 79 8.85 11.91 1.43
CA HIS A 79 9.86 11.04 0.85
C HIS A 79 9.57 10.75 -0.63
N TYR A 80 8.39 10.27 -0.97
CA TYR A 80 8.07 9.88 -2.36
C TYR A 80 7.82 11.06 -3.28
N ALA A 81 7.38 12.22 -2.78
CA ALA A 81 7.25 13.43 -3.57
C ALA A 81 8.60 14.07 -3.94
N THR A 82 9.67 13.78 -3.17
CA THR A 82 11.00 14.39 -3.36
C THR A 82 12.08 13.41 -3.81
N SER A 83 11.84 12.11 -3.67
CA SER A 83 12.75 11.05 -4.10
C SER A 83 12.88 11.00 -5.62
N LYS A 84 14.10 10.74 -6.10
CA LYS A 84 14.37 10.41 -7.51
C LYS A 84 14.28 8.91 -7.80
N ILE A 85 14.09 8.10 -6.76
CA ILE A 85 14.03 6.64 -6.86
C ILE A 85 12.57 6.23 -6.76
N VAL A 86 12.10 5.53 -7.80
CA VAL A 86 10.74 5.01 -7.88
C VAL A 86 10.71 3.57 -7.35
N PRO A 87 9.70 3.20 -6.53
CA PRO A 87 9.45 1.81 -6.15
C PRO A 87 9.40 0.85 -7.35
N GLN A 88 9.82 -0.41 -7.13
CA GLN A 88 9.84 -1.45 -8.16
C GLN A 88 8.42 -1.83 -8.65
N GLN A 89 7.44 -1.79 -7.76
CA GLN A 89 6.06 -2.16 -8.08
C GLN A 89 5.33 -1.00 -8.78
N SER A 90 4.60 -1.32 -9.85
CA SER A 90 3.76 -0.39 -10.58
C SER A 90 2.54 0.03 -9.75
N LEU A 91 1.88 1.14 -10.14
CA LEU A 91 0.65 1.58 -9.48
C LEU A 91 -0.43 0.48 -9.44
N ALA A 92 -0.59 -0.29 -10.53
CA ALA A 92 -1.57 -1.37 -10.60
C ALA A 92 -1.24 -2.52 -9.64
N GLU A 93 0.05 -2.87 -9.49
CA GLU A 93 0.51 -3.86 -8.52
C GLU A 93 0.27 -3.36 -7.08
N VAL A 94 0.72 -2.14 -6.78
CA VAL A 94 0.57 -1.53 -5.45
C VAL A 94 -0.90 -1.41 -5.04
N ARG A 95 -1.79 -1.10 -6.00
CA ARG A 95 -3.22 -0.90 -5.73
C ARG A 95 -3.88 -2.13 -5.12
N ILE A 96 -3.48 -3.34 -5.53
CA ILE A 96 -4.03 -4.58 -4.99
C ILE A 96 -3.79 -4.67 -3.48
N SER A 97 -2.54 -4.52 -3.03
CA SER A 97 -2.20 -4.57 -1.61
C SER A 97 -2.79 -3.38 -0.83
N TYR A 98 -2.83 -2.19 -1.45
CA TYR A 98 -3.45 -1.00 -0.84
C TYR A 98 -4.95 -1.20 -0.56
N ASP A 99 -5.72 -1.75 -1.50
CA ASP A 99 -7.16 -1.96 -1.33
C ASP A 99 -7.45 -2.99 -0.23
N VAL A 100 -6.60 -4.01 -0.08
CA VAL A 100 -6.68 -4.98 1.02
C VAL A 100 -6.33 -4.31 2.36
N LEU A 101 -5.21 -3.59 2.45
CA LEU A 101 -4.80 -2.87 3.66
C LEU A 101 -5.87 -1.87 4.13
N THR A 102 -6.50 -1.17 3.19
CA THR A 102 -7.59 -0.21 3.49
C THR A 102 -8.82 -0.92 4.04
N ARG A 103 -9.15 -2.11 3.51
CA ARG A 103 -10.30 -2.90 3.96
C ARG A 103 -10.08 -3.60 5.30
N VAL A 104 -8.88 -4.15 5.51
CA VAL A 104 -8.50 -4.86 6.74
C VAL A 104 -8.23 -3.89 7.89
N GLY A 105 -7.67 -2.72 7.58
CA GLY A 105 -7.22 -1.75 8.57
C GLY A 105 -5.85 -2.10 9.18
N ALA A 106 -5.53 -1.47 10.31
CA ALA A 106 -4.29 -1.73 11.05
C ALA A 106 -4.17 -3.22 11.42
N CYS A 107 -3.11 -3.88 10.94
CA CYS A 107 -2.99 -5.33 11.01
C CYS A 107 -1.54 -5.81 11.16
N ASN A 108 -1.38 -7.13 11.28
CA ASN A 108 -0.08 -7.79 11.26
C ASN A 108 0.37 -8.01 9.81
N PHE A 109 1.35 -7.21 9.34
CA PHE A 109 1.86 -7.28 7.97
C PHE A 109 3.33 -7.73 7.94
N LEU A 110 3.59 -8.92 7.40
CA LEU A 110 4.94 -9.43 7.17
C LEU A 110 5.38 -9.11 5.73
N VAL A 111 6.58 -8.59 5.57
CA VAL A 111 7.15 -8.32 4.25
C VAL A 111 8.49 -9.05 4.16
N PHE A 112 8.60 -10.03 3.27
CA PHE A 112 9.89 -10.53 2.82
C PHE A 112 10.41 -9.55 1.78
N GLY A 113 11.41 -8.75 2.17
CA GLY A 113 12.02 -7.68 1.41
C GLY A 113 12.09 -6.38 2.21
N LEU A 114 13.20 -5.67 2.08
CA LEU A 114 13.36 -4.30 2.55
C LEU A 114 13.86 -3.45 1.38
N GLY A 115 13.22 -2.32 1.11
CA GLY A 115 13.49 -1.56 -0.10
C GLY A 115 12.88 -0.16 -0.10
N HIS A 116 12.91 0.45 -1.28
CA HIS A 116 12.41 1.80 -1.49
C HIS A 116 10.90 1.95 -1.29
N ASP A 117 10.15 0.85 -1.32
CA ASP A 117 8.71 0.77 -1.09
C ASP A 117 8.35 0.55 0.40
N SER A 118 9.32 0.27 1.27
CA SER A 118 9.06 -0.14 2.65
C SER A 118 8.39 0.96 3.48
N LEU A 119 8.73 2.23 3.24
CA LEU A 119 8.07 3.36 3.89
C LEU A 119 6.60 3.51 3.43
N MET A 120 6.30 3.21 2.17
CA MET A 120 4.93 3.14 1.66
C MET A 120 4.17 2.01 2.34
N TRP A 121 4.73 0.80 2.41
CA TRP A 121 4.08 -0.34 3.09
C TRP A 121 3.82 -0.09 4.57
N ALA A 122 4.77 0.49 5.29
CA ALA A 122 4.59 0.87 6.68
C ALA A 122 3.55 1.98 6.85
N SER A 123 3.47 2.94 5.91
CA SER A 123 2.50 4.04 6.00
C SER A 123 1.07 3.63 5.63
N PHE A 124 0.87 2.69 4.70
CA PHE A 124 -0.45 2.10 4.42
C PHE A 124 -1.00 1.31 5.61
N ASN A 125 -0.12 0.69 6.41
CA ASN A 125 -0.48 -0.05 7.62
C ASN A 125 -0.26 0.78 8.90
N ALA A 126 -0.48 2.10 8.84
CA ALA A 126 -0.28 2.96 10.01
C ALA A 126 -1.16 2.53 11.19
N GLY A 127 -0.57 2.46 12.38
CA GLY A 127 -1.21 1.91 13.59
C GLY A 127 -1.19 0.38 13.68
N GLY A 128 -0.85 -0.31 12.58
CA GLY A 128 -0.58 -1.74 12.56
C GLY A 128 0.89 -2.07 12.81
N LYS A 129 1.22 -3.36 12.70
CA LYS A 129 2.58 -3.87 12.90
C LYS A 129 3.11 -4.44 11.59
N THR A 130 3.97 -3.66 10.93
CA THR A 130 4.73 -4.11 9.76
C THR A 130 6.12 -4.59 10.17
N LEU A 131 6.56 -5.75 9.66
CA LEU A 131 7.91 -6.29 9.86
C LEU A 131 8.53 -6.64 8.51
N PHE A 132 9.73 -6.14 8.25
CA PHE A 132 10.49 -6.41 7.03
C PHE A 132 11.60 -7.43 7.32
N LEU A 133 11.74 -8.43 6.45
CA LEU A 133 12.80 -9.45 6.51
C LEU A 133 13.70 -9.32 5.28
N GLU A 134 15.00 -9.16 5.48
CA GLU A 134 15.95 -8.84 4.41
C GLU A 134 17.24 -9.66 4.53
N GLU A 135 17.80 -10.12 3.42
CA GLU A 135 19.03 -10.92 3.42
C GLU A 135 20.31 -10.14 3.72
N ASP A 136 20.38 -8.87 3.35
CA ASP A 136 21.61 -8.10 3.41
C ASP A 136 21.71 -7.25 4.69
N PRO A 137 22.57 -7.62 5.67
CA PRO A 137 22.71 -6.87 6.91
C PRO A 137 23.19 -5.43 6.70
N LYS A 138 24.01 -5.17 5.67
CA LYS A 138 24.48 -3.81 5.38
C LYS A 138 23.34 -2.96 4.85
N TRP A 139 22.48 -3.55 4.00
CA TRP A 139 21.28 -2.88 3.51
C TRP A 139 20.31 -2.54 4.64
N VAL A 140 20.02 -3.49 5.52
CA VAL A 140 19.19 -3.27 6.72
C VAL A 140 19.74 -2.11 7.55
N GLN A 141 21.04 -2.12 7.86
CA GLN A 141 21.68 -1.05 8.64
C GLN A 141 21.59 0.30 7.92
N SER A 142 21.76 0.33 6.60
CA SER A 142 21.69 1.56 5.81
C SER A 142 20.28 2.16 5.82
N VAL A 143 19.25 1.33 5.62
CA VAL A 143 17.85 1.79 5.61
C VAL A 143 17.39 2.23 7.00
N LEU A 144 17.73 1.47 8.05
CA LEU A 144 17.31 1.82 9.42
C LEU A 144 18.00 3.08 9.96
N LYS A 145 19.14 3.50 9.40
CA LYS A 145 19.76 4.79 9.72
C LYS A 145 18.94 5.99 9.24
N THR A 146 18.26 5.86 8.11
CA THR A 146 17.51 6.96 7.49
C THR A 146 16.01 6.88 7.75
N ALA A 147 15.46 5.68 7.90
CA ALA A 147 14.06 5.39 8.17
C ALA A 147 13.92 4.62 9.49
N THR A 148 14.21 5.30 10.60
CA THR A 148 14.24 4.71 11.96
C THR A 148 12.89 4.16 12.43
N MET A 149 11.79 4.58 11.79
CA MET A 149 10.44 4.06 12.08
C MET A 149 10.19 2.66 11.50
N LEU A 150 11.03 2.18 10.57
CA LEU A 150 10.85 0.86 9.98
C LEU A 150 11.31 -0.23 10.96
N ASN A 151 10.54 -1.30 11.03
CA ASN A 151 10.91 -2.48 11.81
C ASN A 151 11.42 -3.55 10.86
N ALA A 152 12.74 -3.69 10.76
CA ALA A 152 13.38 -4.67 9.89
C ALA A 152 14.30 -5.63 10.65
N ARG A 153 14.46 -6.84 10.13
CA ARG A 153 15.38 -7.86 10.65
C ARG A 153 16.14 -8.51 9.49
N THR A 154 17.44 -8.73 9.72
CA THR A 154 18.24 -9.52 8.79
C THR A 154 17.89 -11.01 8.94
N VAL A 155 17.76 -11.69 7.82
CA VAL A 155 17.46 -13.13 7.74
C VAL A 155 18.47 -13.80 6.83
N GLN A 156 18.97 -14.97 7.23
CA GLN A 156 19.82 -15.76 6.36
C GLN A 156 18.98 -16.81 5.62
N TYR A 157 18.97 -16.74 4.30
CA TYR A 157 18.36 -17.76 3.45
C TYR A 157 19.39 -18.84 3.12
N ARG A 158 18.99 -20.11 3.25
CA ARG A 158 19.87 -21.28 3.06
C ARG A 158 19.74 -21.97 1.70
N THR A 159 18.78 -21.55 0.89
CA THR A 159 18.50 -22.13 -0.43
C THR A 159 18.84 -21.15 -1.54
N HIS A 160 19.41 -21.63 -2.63
CA HIS A 160 19.75 -20.85 -3.81
C HIS A 160 18.76 -21.12 -4.95
N LEU A 161 18.63 -20.15 -5.85
CA LEU A 161 17.72 -20.24 -7.00
C LEU A 161 17.98 -21.48 -7.87
N SER A 162 19.25 -21.86 -8.04
CA SER A 162 19.67 -23.06 -8.78
C SER A 162 19.11 -24.37 -8.22
N GLU A 163 18.70 -24.39 -6.95
CA GLU A 163 18.21 -25.58 -6.25
C GLU A 163 16.68 -25.76 -6.39
N ALA A 164 15.98 -24.82 -7.05
CA ALA A 164 14.52 -24.78 -7.13
C ALA A 164 13.88 -26.10 -7.60
N ASP A 165 14.38 -26.68 -8.69
CA ASP A 165 13.82 -27.92 -9.24
C ASP A 165 14.15 -29.15 -8.36
N GLU A 166 15.26 -29.15 -7.63
CA GLU A 166 15.57 -30.21 -6.65
C GLU A 166 14.67 -30.11 -5.42
N LEU A 167 14.44 -28.88 -4.92
CA LEU A 167 13.57 -28.62 -3.78
C LEU A 167 12.12 -29.08 -4.05
N LEU A 168 11.57 -28.76 -5.23
CA LEU A 168 10.24 -29.24 -5.62
C LEU A 168 10.16 -30.77 -5.74
N ARG A 169 11.22 -31.43 -6.22
CA ARG A 169 11.25 -32.90 -6.36
C ARG A 169 11.40 -33.63 -5.02
N SER A 170 12.13 -33.04 -4.07
CA SER A 170 12.52 -33.72 -2.83
C SER A 170 11.54 -33.48 -1.68
N TYR A 171 10.85 -32.33 -1.61
CA TYR A 171 10.06 -31.97 -0.43
C TYR A 171 8.94 -32.99 -0.11
N LYS A 172 8.31 -33.60 -1.12
CA LYS A 172 7.25 -34.62 -0.94
C LYS A 172 7.75 -35.92 -0.28
N LYS A 173 9.07 -36.13 -0.24
CA LYS A 173 9.70 -37.29 0.40
C LYS A 173 10.16 -36.98 1.83
N GLU A 174 10.17 -35.71 2.23
CA GLU A 174 10.56 -35.28 3.57
C GLU A 174 9.30 -35.04 4.40
N ALA A 175 9.05 -35.93 5.37
CA ALA A 175 7.87 -35.84 6.22
C ALA A 175 7.82 -34.52 7.01
N ALA A 176 8.98 -33.92 7.34
CA ALA A 176 9.02 -32.61 7.99
C ALA A 176 8.59 -31.44 7.09
N CYS A 177 8.48 -31.64 5.77
CA CYS A 177 7.91 -30.65 4.83
C CYS A 177 6.40 -30.79 4.63
N LEU A 178 5.78 -31.87 5.14
CA LEU A 178 4.40 -32.21 4.83
C LEU A 178 3.48 -32.08 6.05
N PRO A 179 2.21 -31.74 5.85
CA PRO A 179 1.18 -31.87 6.87
C PRO A 179 1.07 -33.31 7.41
N PRO A 180 0.68 -33.51 8.69
CA PRO A 180 0.51 -32.51 9.75
C PRO A 180 1.82 -32.10 10.44
N ARG A 181 2.97 -32.66 10.00
CA ARG A 181 4.26 -32.56 10.72
C ARG A 181 5.02 -31.26 10.41
N VAL A 182 4.65 -30.56 9.33
CA VAL A 182 5.32 -29.33 8.92
C VAL A 182 5.26 -28.25 9.98
N ARG A 183 6.44 -27.76 10.37
CA ARG A 183 6.66 -26.59 11.23
C ARG A 183 7.76 -25.75 10.61
N LEU A 184 7.79 -24.46 10.90
CA LEU A 184 8.88 -23.59 10.43
C LEU A 184 10.01 -23.55 11.44
N GLN A 185 9.73 -23.08 12.67
CA GLN A 185 10.72 -22.94 13.73
C GLN A 185 11.44 -24.26 14.03
N GLY A 186 12.77 -24.24 13.95
CA GLY A 186 13.64 -25.40 14.25
C GLY A 186 13.55 -26.55 13.24
N ASN A 187 12.89 -26.37 12.09
CA ASN A 187 12.77 -27.43 11.08
C ASN A 187 13.96 -27.43 10.12
N ASP A 188 15.06 -28.05 10.56
CA ASP A 188 16.26 -28.14 9.74
C ASP A 188 16.19 -29.25 8.68
N ARG A 189 15.27 -30.22 8.86
CA ARG A 189 15.05 -31.34 7.91
C ARG A 189 14.39 -30.87 6.62
N CYS A 190 13.38 -30.02 6.71
CA CYS A 190 12.72 -29.48 5.53
C CYS A 190 13.50 -28.30 4.96
N ARG A 191 14.29 -28.50 3.89
CA ARG A 191 15.11 -27.43 3.27
C ARG A 191 14.34 -26.16 2.91
N LEU A 192 13.05 -26.27 2.58
CA LEU A 192 12.16 -25.15 2.27
C LEU A 192 11.70 -24.34 3.49
N ALA A 193 11.71 -24.94 4.69
CA ALA A 193 11.34 -24.24 5.90
C ALA A 193 12.41 -23.19 6.25
N LEU A 194 12.01 -21.94 6.43
CA LEU A 194 12.86 -20.93 7.05
C LEU A 194 12.83 -21.16 8.56
N SER A 195 13.82 -21.91 9.07
CA SER A 195 13.88 -22.37 10.47
C SER A 195 14.55 -21.39 11.43
N ASN A 196 15.17 -20.34 10.90
CA ASN A 196 16.01 -19.36 11.59
C ASN A 196 15.46 -17.92 11.59
N LEU A 197 14.15 -17.72 11.36
CA LEU A 197 13.50 -16.43 11.47
C LEU A 197 13.46 -15.92 12.94
N PRO A 198 13.34 -14.61 13.16
CA PRO A 198 13.10 -14.06 14.50
C PRO A 198 11.85 -14.67 15.15
N ALA A 199 11.89 -14.88 16.48
CA ALA A 199 10.79 -15.51 17.23
C ALA A 199 9.42 -14.86 16.97
N GLU A 200 9.39 -13.52 16.87
CA GLU A 200 8.18 -12.74 16.53
C GLU A 200 7.50 -13.21 15.24
N VAL A 201 8.24 -13.77 14.28
CA VAL A 201 7.67 -14.28 13.02
C VAL A 201 6.86 -15.55 13.23
N TYR A 202 7.28 -16.42 14.13
CA TYR A 202 6.60 -17.69 14.41
C TYR A 202 5.46 -17.54 15.42
N GLU A 203 5.61 -16.64 16.38
CA GLU A 203 4.66 -16.44 17.46
C GLU A 203 3.44 -15.61 17.02
N ARG A 204 3.59 -14.81 15.97
CA ARG A 204 2.55 -13.92 15.48
C ARG A 204 1.77 -14.54 14.33
N GLU A 205 0.45 -14.33 14.36
CA GLU A 205 -0.42 -14.61 13.24
C GLU A 205 -0.46 -13.39 12.30
N TRP A 206 -0.14 -13.63 11.03
CA TRP A 206 -0.02 -12.59 10.02
C TRP A 206 -1.32 -12.47 9.21
N ASP A 207 -1.90 -11.28 9.20
CA ASP A 207 -3.09 -10.99 8.40
C ASP A 207 -2.70 -10.83 6.92
N LEU A 208 -1.56 -10.18 6.67
CA LEU A 208 -0.99 -9.96 5.33
C LEU A 208 0.46 -10.43 5.29
N ILE A 209 0.86 -11.04 4.17
CA ILE A 209 2.24 -11.42 3.87
C ILE A 209 2.58 -10.97 2.44
N MET A 210 3.59 -10.11 2.28
CA MET A 210 4.17 -9.75 0.98
C MET A 210 5.46 -10.53 0.79
N VAL A 211 5.57 -11.26 -0.32
CA VAL A 211 6.77 -11.99 -0.72
C VAL A 211 7.38 -11.28 -1.92
N ASP A 212 8.30 -10.36 -1.66
CA ASP A 212 9.04 -9.59 -2.67
C ASP A 212 10.57 -9.79 -2.59
N ALA A 213 11.02 -10.66 -1.69
CA ALA A 213 12.41 -11.05 -1.53
C ALA A 213 12.51 -12.51 -1.04
N PRO A 214 13.70 -13.12 -1.06
CA PRO A 214 15.02 -12.60 -1.47
C PRO A 214 15.15 -12.34 -2.99
N ARG A 215 16.26 -11.69 -3.38
CA ARG A 215 16.58 -11.19 -4.72
C ARG A 215 16.30 -12.13 -5.91
N GLY A 216 16.72 -13.39 -5.82
CA GLY A 216 16.45 -14.43 -6.83
C GLY A 216 16.77 -14.10 -8.28
N TYR A 217 17.77 -13.24 -8.59
CA TYR A 217 18.08 -12.82 -9.98
C TYR A 217 19.31 -13.51 -10.60
N PHE A 218 20.04 -14.35 -9.86
CA PHE A 218 21.11 -15.22 -10.38
C PHE A 218 21.09 -16.59 -9.67
N ALA A 219 21.76 -17.59 -10.26
CA ALA A 219 21.67 -18.98 -9.84
C ALA A 219 22.08 -19.21 -8.37
N GLU A 220 23.15 -18.55 -7.93
CA GLU A 220 23.69 -18.61 -6.56
C GLU A 220 23.04 -17.58 -5.63
N ALA A 221 22.04 -16.83 -6.08
CA ALA A 221 21.29 -15.93 -5.21
C ALA A 221 20.30 -16.74 -4.35
N PRO A 222 20.00 -16.29 -3.13
CA PRO A 222 18.84 -16.79 -2.43
C PRO A 222 17.57 -16.50 -3.25
N GLY A 223 16.71 -17.52 -3.41
CA GLY A 223 15.46 -17.45 -4.16
C GLY A 223 14.22 -17.47 -3.25
N ARG A 224 13.08 -17.05 -3.79
CA ARG A 224 11.81 -16.91 -3.03
C ARG A 224 11.15 -18.22 -2.59
N MET A 225 11.71 -19.37 -2.96
CA MET A 225 11.18 -20.71 -2.64
C MET A 225 10.84 -20.89 -1.17
N GLY A 226 11.79 -20.58 -0.27
CA GLY A 226 11.56 -20.73 1.16
C GLY A 226 10.57 -19.71 1.74
N ALA A 227 10.55 -18.49 1.19
CA ALA A 227 9.60 -17.45 1.61
C ALA A 227 8.16 -17.80 1.18
N ILE A 228 7.96 -18.27 -0.05
CA ILE A 228 6.67 -18.76 -0.55
C ILE A 228 6.17 -19.95 0.29
N PHE A 229 7.04 -20.94 0.52
CA PHE A 229 6.71 -22.09 1.37
C PHE A 229 6.34 -21.65 2.80
N SER A 230 7.12 -20.75 3.40
CA SER A 230 6.87 -20.27 4.76
C SER A 230 5.57 -19.48 4.85
N ALA A 231 5.23 -18.64 3.86
CA ALA A 231 3.95 -17.96 3.79
C ALA A 231 2.78 -18.95 3.71
N ALA A 232 2.91 -20.01 2.91
CA ALA A 232 1.92 -21.07 2.78
C ALA A 232 1.66 -21.82 4.10
N VAL A 233 2.72 -22.12 4.85
CA VAL A 233 2.66 -22.78 6.17
C VAL A 233 2.09 -21.84 7.22
N MET A 234 2.52 -20.57 7.28
CA MET A 234 2.01 -19.58 8.22
C MET A 234 0.50 -19.33 8.02
N ALA A 235 0.06 -19.14 6.78
CA ALA A 235 -1.34 -18.90 6.46
C ALA A 235 -2.26 -20.05 6.91
N ARG A 236 -1.81 -21.30 6.73
CA ARG A 236 -2.61 -22.48 7.07
C ARG A 236 -2.53 -22.86 8.56
N ASN A 237 -1.44 -22.54 9.24
CA ASN A 237 -1.30 -22.76 10.69
C ASN A 237 -1.97 -21.68 11.54
N ARG A 238 -2.52 -20.63 10.91
CA ARG A 238 -3.30 -19.59 11.57
C ARG A 238 -4.48 -20.21 12.32
N ARG A 239 -4.70 -19.78 13.56
CA ARG A 239 -5.81 -20.17 14.45
C ARG A 239 -6.95 -19.16 14.42
N LYS A 240 -6.63 -17.86 14.27
CA LYS A 240 -7.64 -16.80 14.13
C LYS A 240 -8.48 -17.02 12.86
N GLU A 241 -9.79 -16.78 12.98
CA GLU A 241 -10.74 -16.80 11.86
C GLU A 241 -10.34 -15.84 10.73
N GLY A 242 -10.89 -16.11 9.54
CA GLY A 242 -10.60 -15.38 8.31
C GLY A 242 -9.42 -15.97 7.53
N VAL A 243 -8.99 -15.25 6.50
CA VAL A 243 -7.90 -15.67 5.61
C VAL A 243 -6.63 -14.89 5.92
N THR A 244 -5.48 -15.45 5.55
CA THR A 244 -4.25 -14.67 5.37
C THR A 244 -4.15 -14.24 3.91
N HIS A 245 -3.97 -12.95 3.69
CA HIS A 245 -3.72 -12.39 2.36
C HIS A 245 -2.23 -12.55 2.04
N VAL A 246 -1.90 -13.29 0.99
CA VAL A 246 -0.52 -13.46 0.53
C VAL A 246 -0.35 -12.79 -0.82
N PHE A 247 0.61 -11.89 -0.93
CA PHE A 247 1.00 -11.23 -2.17
C PHE A 247 2.36 -11.77 -2.60
N LEU A 248 2.47 -12.23 -3.84
CA LEU A 248 3.72 -12.71 -4.41
C LEU A 248 4.07 -11.85 -5.61
N HIS A 249 5.24 -11.23 -5.59
CA HIS A 249 5.78 -10.45 -6.71
C HIS A 249 6.67 -11.31 -7.63
N ASP A 250 7.07 -10.76 -8.77
CA ASP A 250 7.90 -11.41 -9.80
C ASP A 250 7.36 -12.75 -10.33
N VAL A 251 6.03 -12.94 -10.42
CA VAL A 251 5.40 -14.18 -10.92
C VAL A 251 5.59 -14.44 -12.43
N ASP A 252 6.14 -13.46 -13.15
CA ASP A 252 6.64 -13.65 -14.51
C ASP A 252 7.82 -14.63 -14.54
N ARG A 253 8.61 -14.70 -13.46
CA ARG A 253 9.70 -15.65 -13.30
C ARG A 253 9.17 -17.09 -13.11
N PRO A 254 9.79 -18.10 -13.75
CA PRO A 254 9.29 -19.48 -13.69
C PRO A 254 9.32 -20.11 -12.29
N VAL A 255 10.30 -19.77 -11.45
CA VAL A 255 10.45 -20.36 -10.12
C VAL A 255 9.32 -19.89 -9.21
N GLU A 256 9.12 -18.58 -9.10
CA GLU A 256 8.05 -17.96 -8.33
C GLU A 256 6.68 -18.52 -8.73
N ARG A 257 6.40 -18.61 -10.04
CA ARG A 257 5.14 -19.19 -10.54
C ARG A 257 4.94 -20.65 -10.12
N LYS A 258 5.94 -21.52 -10.34
CA LYS A 258 5.85 -22.95 -9.97
C LYS A 258 5.62 -23.12 -8.46
N PHE A 259 6.35 -22.37 -7.64
CA PHE A 259 6.23 -22.44 -6.19
C PHE A 259 4.89 -21.87 -5.69
N ALA A 260 4.37 -20.82 -6.33
CA ALA A 260 3.05 -20.30 -6.01
C ALA A 260 1.94 -21.33 -6.30
N GLU A 261 2.00 -21.96 -7.46
CA GLU A 261 1.03 -22.98 -7.87
C GLU A 261 1.07 -24.20 -6.95
N GLU A 262 2.27 -24.60 -6.49
CA GLU A 262 2.46 -25.75 -5.60
C GLU A 262 2.07 -25.48 -4.14
N PHE A 263 2.34 -24.29 -3.60
CA PHE A 263 2.20 -24.01 -2.16
C PHE A 263 1.09 -23.02 -1.80
N LEU A 264 0.84 -22.02 -2.66
CA LEU A 264 -0.22 -21.01 -2.44
C LEU A 264 -1.54 -21.41 -3.11
N CYS A 265 -1.48 -22.31 -4.10
CA CYS A 265 -2.60 -22.92 -4.82
C CYS A 265 -3.40 -21.96 -5.70
N ALA A 266 -3.57 -22.33 -6.97
CA ALA A 266 -4.35 -21.55 -7.93
C ALA A 266 -5.79 -21.27 -7.46
N LYS A 267 -6.41 -22.21 -6.72
CA LYS A 267 -7.76 -22.08 -6.17
C LYS A 267 -7.92 -20.92 -5.16
N TYR A 268 -6.83 -20.47 -4.56
CA TYR A 268 -6.83 -19.35 -3.61
C TYR A 268 -6.37 -18.04 -4.24
N ARG A 269 -6.00 -18.00 -5.53
CA ARG A 269 -5.60 -16.77 -6.21
C ARG A 269 -6.85 -15.96 -6.58
N VAL A 270 -7.02 -14.81 -5.95
CA VAL A 270 -8.21 -13.96 -6.10
C VAL A 270 -7.99 -12.75 -7.02
N GLN A 271 -6.75 -12.29 -7.18
CA GLN A 271 -6.41 -11.15 -8.04
C GLN A 271 -4.98 -11.23 -8.60
N ALA A 272 -4.73 -10.51 -9.68
CA ALA A 272 -3.41 -10.34 -10.28
C ALA A 272 -3.30 -8.99 -11.01
N ALA A 273 -2.12 -8.37 -11.00
CA ALA A 273 -1.78 -7.23 -11.85
C ALA A 273 -0.28 -7.25 -12.13
N GLY A 274 0.12 -7.05 -13.39
CA GLY A 274 1.54 -7.09 -13.77
C GLY A 274 2.21 -8.39 -13.32
N ARG A 275 3.21 -8.26 -12.45
CA ARG A 275 4.00 -9.35 -11.85
C ARG A 275 3.57 -9.72 -10.43
N LEU A 276 2.48 -9.13 -9.93
CA LEU A 276 1.94 -9.42 -8.60
C LEU A 276 0.73 -10.34 -8.68
N TRP A 277 0.74 -11.42 -7.90
CA TRP A 277 -0.45 -12.24 -7.60
C TRP A 277 -0.88 -12.07 -6.15
N HIS A 278 -2.19 -12.05 -5.92
CA HIS A 278 -2.81 -12.01 -4.59
C HIS A 278 -3.63 -13.26 -4.33
N PHE A 279 -3.37 -13.87 -3.18
CA PHE A 279 -4.02 -15.07 -2.67
C PHE A 279 -4.75 -14.80 -1.36
N GLU A 280 -5.87 -15.48 -1.14
CA GLU A 280 -6.61 -15.53 0.12
C GLU A 280 -6.60 -16.97 0.63
N ILE A 281 -5.70 -17.25 1.58
CA ILE A 281 -5.45 -18.63 2.05
C ILE A 281 -6.13 -18.82 3.41
N PRO A 282 -7.08 -19.75 3.55
CA PRO A 282 -7.71 -20.05 4.82
C PRO A 282 -6.81 -20.92 5.73
N PRO A 283 -7.03 -20.87 7.05
CA PRO A 283 -6.54 -21.88 7.99
C PRO A 283 -6.84 -23.30 7.53
N ALA A 284 -5.91 -24.22 7.77
CA ALA A 284 -6.13 -25.65 7.58
C ALA A 284 -6.70 -26.25 8.87
N ILE A 285 -8.02 -26.41 8.92
CA ILE A 285 -8.72 -26.92 10.11
C ILE A 285 -8.44 -28.42 10.32
N ASP A 286 -8.13 -29.18 9.25
CA ASP A 286 -7.95 -30.64 9.30
C ASP A 286 -6.81 -31.15 8.39
N TRP A 287 -5.60 -30.64 8.55
CA TRP A 287 -4.43 -31.16 7.83
C TRP A 287 -4.10 -32.60 8.26
N LYS A 288 -4.34 -33.56 7.38
CA LYS A 288 -4.15 -35.01 7.62
C LYS A 288 -2.88 -35.52 6.94
N GLU A 289 -2.45 -36.70 7.38
CA GLU A 289 -1.33 -37.39 6.74
C GLU A 289 -1.72 -37.76 5.29
N GLY A 290 -0.88 -37.37 4.33
CA GLY A 290 -1.14 -37.52 2.90
C GLY A 290 -1.70 -36.27 2.22
N ASP A 291 -2.11 -35.25 2.96
CA ASP A 291 -2.57 -33.99 2.38
C ASP A 291 -1.41 -33.21 1.75
N GLY A 292 -1.67 -32.64 0.57
CA GLY A 292 -0.83 -31.64 -0.07
C GLY A 292 -1.17 -30.23 0.40
N PHE A 293 -0.39 -29.25 -0.07
CA PHE A 293 -0.76 -27.84 0.10
C PHE A 293 -1.98 -27.47 -0.76
N CYS A 294 -2.05 -28.05 -1.95
CA CYS A 294 -3.14 -27.94 -2.91
C CYS A 294 -3.78 -29.32 -3.08
#